data_AF-A0A858RFV2-F1
#
_entry.id   AF-A0A858RFV2-F1
#
_cell.length_a   1.000
_cell.length_b   1.000
_cell.length_c   1.000
_cell.angle_alpha   90.00
_cell.angle_beta   90.00
_cell.angle_gamma   90.00
#
_symmetry.space_group_name_H-M   'P 1'
#
loop_
_entity.id
_entity.type
_entity.pdbx_description
1 polymer ?
#
loop_
_entity_poly.entity_id
_entity_poly.type
_entity_poly.pdbx_seq_one_letter_code
_entity_poly.pdbx_strand_id
1 'polypeptide(L)'
;MSAKIRGLVTWLRRYWGLIVLLVLLLRFFPFVGIATEWNLRGAIVHKLPEASFLPPPVAPVEVRSGRAHPGFDAPRLIAELLFLPTAIRQGHAFKRNDPALSPGAAVALATLLSDPGTYSEWLGESACGGFHADWYLRWDDGHAVIICEGCQEILLYYQNRFIRCDLSRETYKEKKIEAIVRPESQG
;
A
#
# COMPACT_ATOMS: atom_id res chain seq x y z
N MET A 1 22.72 41.09 -7.84
CA MET A 1 22.17 39.79 -8.30
C MET A 1 22.54 39.58 -9.77
N SER A 2 23.21 38.47 -10.14
CA SER A 2 23.70 38.23 -11.51
C SER A 2 22.57 38.16 -12.55
N ALA A 3 22.84 38.57 -13.79
CA ALA A 3 21.88 38.46 -14.91
C ALA A 3 21.35 37.03 -15.09
N LYS A 4 22.18 36.02 -14.80
CA LYS A 4 21.79 34.60 -14.82
C LYS A 4 20.66 34.28 -13.83
N ILE A 5 20.71 34.86 -12.62
CA ILE A 5 19.71 34.63 -11.57
C ILE A 5 18.37 35.28 -11.95
N ARG A 6 18.40 36.49 -12.54
CA ARG A 6 17.18 37.16 -13.01
C ARG A 6 16.49 36.39 -14.14
N GLY A 7 17.26 35.87 -15.08
CA GLY A 7 16.74 35.02 -16.16
C GLY A 7 16.05 33.76 -15.62
N LEU A 8 16.67 33.09 -14.63
CA LEU A 8 16.10 31.90 -14.00
C LEU A 8 14.79 32.20 -13.27
N VAL A 9 14.70 33.30 -12.51
CA VAL A 9 13.48 33.68 -11.77
C VAL A 9 12.32 33.99 -12.73
N THR A 10 12.57 34.73 -13.80
CA THR A 10 11.53 35.05 -14.80
C THR A 10 11.08 33.80 -15.53
N TRP A 11 12.00 32.87 -15.85
CA TRP A 11 11.66 31.58 -16.42
C TRP A 11 10.78 30.76 -15.46
N LEU A 12 11.19 30.62 -14.19
CA LEU A 12 10.41 29.90 -13.18
C LEU A 12 9.01 30.48 -13.00
N ARG A 13 8.86 31.81 -12.95
CA ARG A 13 7.54 32.46 -12.88
C ARG A 13 6.66 32.13 -14.08
N ARG A 14 7.23 32.12 -15.30
CA ARG A 14 6.50 31.80 -16.53
C ARG A 14 5.98 30.36 -16.54
N TYR A 15 6.72 29.42 -15.98
CA TYR A 15 6.38 28.00 -15.99
C TYR A 15 5.82 27.47 -14.66
N TRP A 16 5.71 28.31 -13.63
CA TRP A 16 5.30 27.90 -12.29
C TRP A 16 3.97 27.14 -12.29
N GLY A 17 2.95 27.65 -13.00
CA GLY A 17 1.65 26.98 -13.09
C GLY A 17 1.73 25.59 -13.73
N LEU A 18 2.53 25.42 -14.77
CA LEU A 18 2.73 24.13 -15.43
C LEU A 18 3.49 23.15 -14.51
N ILE A 19 4.53 23.63 -13.82
CA ILE A 19 5.29 22.83 -12.86
C ILE A 19 4.38 22.34 -11.73
N VAL A 20 3.56 23.23 -11.16
CA VAL A 20 2.59 22.87 -10.12
C VAL A 20 1.59 21.83 -10.65
N LEU A 21 1.02 22.04 -11.83
CA LEU A 21 0.10 21.08 -12.44
C LEU A 21 0.74 19.71 -12.66
N LEU A 22 1.97 19.65 -13.18
CA LEU A 22 2.70 18.40 -13.39
C LEU A 22 2.97 17.67 -12.07
N VAL A 23 3.36 18.40 -11.02
CA VAL A 23 3.54 17.82 -9.69
C VAL A 23 2.23 17.24 -9.15
N LEU A 24 1.12 17.97 -9.31
CA LEU A 24 -0.20 17.47 -8.91
C LEU A 24 -0.56 16.22 -9.70
N LEU A 25 -0.49 16.23 -11.03
CA LEU A 25 -0.77 15.06 -11.86
C LEU A 25 0.06 13.84 -11.44
N LEU A 26 1.37 14.03 -11.19
CA LEU A 26 2.24 12.95 -10.73
C LEU A 26 1.84 12.42 -9.34
N ARG A 27 1.42 13.30 -8.44
CA ARG A 27 0.97 12.93 -7.08
C ARG A 27 -0.40 12.24 -7.10
N PHE A 28 -1.27 12.59 -8.04
CA PHE A 28 -2.60 12.01 -8.19
C PHE A 28 -2.63 10.76 -9.09
N PHE A 29 -1.60 10.51 -9.89
CA PHE A 29 -1.55 9.33 -10.79
C PHE A 29 -1.85 7.98 -10.11
N PRO A 30 -1.37 7.68 -8.88
CA PRO A 30 -1.72 6.44 -8.20
C PRO A 30 -3.23 6.27 -7.98
N PHE A 31 -3.99 7.36 -7.83
CA PHE A 31 -5.45 7.30 -7.73
C PHE A 31 -6.11 6.95 -9.04
N VAL A 32 -5.54 7.35 -10.17
CA VAL A 32 -6.02 6.86 -11.48
C VAL A 32 -5.83 5.35 -11.54
N GLY A 33 -4.68 4.84 -11.08
CA GLY A 33 -4.44 3.40 -10.94
C GLY A 33 -5.51 2.71 -10.12
N ILE A 34 -5.76 3.18 -8.89
CA ILE A 34 -6.79 2.63 -7.99
C ILE A 34 -8.19 2.71 -8.61
N ALA A 35 -8.59 3.89 -9.10
CA ALA A 35 -9.94 4.13 -9.63
C ALA A 35 -10.23 3.40 -10.95
N THR A 36 -9.19 3.04 -11.70
CA THR A 36 -9.30 2.27 -12.95
C THR A 36 -8.91 0.81 -12.79
N GLU A 37 -8.54 0.41 -11.57
CA GLU A 37 -7.94 -0.88 -11.23
C GLU A 37 -6.74 -1.28 -12.12
N TRP A 38 -6.06 -0.32 -12.75
CA TRP A 38 -4.94 -0.63 -13.64
C TRP A 38 -3.85 -1.38 -12.88
N ASN A 39 -3.56 -0.97 -11.65
CA ASN A 39 -2.59 -1.63 -10.77
C ASN A 39 -2.94 -3.08 -10.41
N LEU A 40 -4.19 -3.52 -10.65
CA LEU A 40 -4.65 -4.89 -10.39
C LEU A 40 -4.73 -5.74 -11.67
N ARG A 41 -4.50 -5.14 -12.85
CA ARG A 41 -4.54 -5.89 -14.12
C ARG A 41 -3.48 -6.99 -14.13
N GLY A 42 -3.92 -8.21 -14.39
CA GLY A 42 -3.07 -9.39 -14.41
C GLY A 42 -3.00 -10.13 -13.07
N ALA A 43 -3.74 -9.70 -12.05
CA ALA A 43 -3.88 -10.45 -10.80
C ALA A 43 -4.47 -11.84 -11.06
N ILE A 44 -3.88 -12.86 -10.44
CA ILE A 44 -4.49 -14.19 -10.36
C ILE A 44 -5.51 -14.15 -9.22
N VAL A 45 -6.78 -14.44 -9.51
CA VAL A 45 -7.91 -14.18 -8.58
C VAL A 45 -8.71 -15.43 -8.18
N HIS A 46 -8.52 -16.57 -8.83
CA HIS A 46 -9.34 -17.79 -8.60
C HIS A 46 -8.55 -18.97 -8.07
N LYS A 47 -7.48 -18.70 -7.32
CA LYS A 47 -6.64 -19.73 -6.73
C LYS A 47 -6.17 -19.27 -5.36
N LEU A 48 -6.20 -20.18 -4.40
CA LEU A 48 -5.41 -20.03 -3.18
C LEU A 48 -3.92 -19.88 -3.54
N PRO A 49 -3.16 -19.11 -2.76
CA PRO A 49 -1.75 -18.94 -3.02
C PRO A 49 -1.01 -20.27 -2.94
N GLU A 50 -0.22 -20.56 -3.97
CA GLU A 50 0.76 -21.64 -3.94
C GLU A 50 1.80 -21.33 -2.86
N ALA A 51 2.43 -22.36 -2.28
CA ALA A 51 3.43 -22.19 -1.21
C ALA A 51 4.57 -21.22 -1.58
N SER A 52 4.91 -21.11 -2.87
CA SER A 52 5.91 -20.18 -3.37
C SER A 52 5.51 -18.71 -3.36
N PHE A 53 4.25 -18.36 -3.11
CA PHE A 53 3.80 -16.98 -2.92
C PHE A 53 3.78 -16.57 -1.44
N LEU A 54 3.87 -17.55 -0.53
CA LEU A 54 3.81 -17.29 0.90
C LEU A 54 5.12 -16.64 1.36
N PRO A 55 5.07 -15.46 2.01
CA PRO A 55 6.28 -14.83 2.52
C PRO A 55 6.92 -15.69 3.61
N PRO A 56 8.24 -15.59 3.81
CA PRO A 56 8.89 -16.32 4.89
C PRO A 56 8.47 -15.76 6.26
N PRO A 57 8.43 -16.60 7.32
CA PRO A 57 8.03 -16.22 8.69
C PRO A 57 9.14 -15.46 9.43
N VAL A 58 9.77 -14.49 8.76
CA VAL A 58 10.87 -13.68 9.30
C VAL A 58 10.55 -12.20 9.12
N ALA A 59 11.25 -11.34 9.83
CA ALA A 59 11.05 -9.90 9.74
C ALA A 59 11.21 -9.42 8.28
N PRO A 60 10.22 -8.68 7.72
CA PRO A 60 10.37 -8.02 6.43
C PRO A 60 11.48 -6.95 6.51
N VAL A 61 12.20 -6.77 5.41
CA VAL A 61 13.24 -5.72 5.30
C VAL A 61 12.66 -4.34 5.04
N GLU A 62 11.39 -4.28 4.66
CA GLU A 62 10.67 -3.03 4.46
C GLU A 62 9.22 -3.21 4.91
N VAL A 63 8.75 -2.31 5.77
CA VAL A 63 7.35 -2.18 6.16
C VAL A 63 6.93 -0.74 5.90
N ARG A 64 5.76 -0.55 5.30
CA ARG A 64 5.15 0.77 5.12
C ARG A 64 3.68 0.75 5.45
N SER A 65 3.24 1.81 6.08
CA SER A 65 1.82 2.12 6.25
C SER A 65 1.26 2.78 4.99
N GLY A 66 0.00 2.47 4.75
CA GLY A 66 -0.86 3.07 3.76
C GLY A 66 -1.16 4.53 4.05
N ARG A 67 -1.91 5.13 3.13
CA ARG A 67 -2.44 6.49 3.27
C ARG A 67 -3.86 6.46 3.77
N ALA A 68 -4.30 7.59 4.31
CA ALA A 68 -5.67 7.78 4.76
C ALA A 68 -6.70 7.41 3.66
N HIS A 69 -7.81 6.79 4.06
CA HIS A 69 -8.82 6.28 3.15
C HIS A 69 -9.56 7.44 2.45
N PRO A 70 -9.72 7.43 1.11
CA PRO A 70 -10.36 8.52 0.37
C PRO A 70 -11.83 8.74 0.75
N GLY A 71 -12.56 7.66 1.06
CA GLY A 71 -13.98 7.71 1.41
C GLY A 71 -14.30 8.11 2.86
N PHE A 72 -13.35 8.01 3.79
CA PHE A 72 -13.63 8.21 5.23
C PHE A 72 -12.80 9.34 5.85
N ASP A 73 -11.64 9.66 5.27
CA ASP A 73 -10.72 10.66 5.83
C ASP A 73 -10.09 11.51 4.72
N ALA A 74 -10.95 12.06 3.85
CA ALA A 74 -10.55 12.88 2.71
C ALA A 74 -9.67 14.08 3.10
N PRO A 75 -9.96 14.86 4.18
CA PRO A 75 -9.10 15.97 4.58
C PRO A 75 -7.68 15.53 4.94
N ARG A 76 -7.55 14.44 5.70
CA ARG A 76 -6.22 13.89 6.02
C ARG A 76 -5.54 13.37 4.77
N LEU A 77 -6.24 12.65 3.90
CA LEU A 77 -5.64 12.15 2.67
C LEU A 77 -5.09 13.30 1.81
N ILE A 78 -5.82 14.40 1.65
CA ILE A 78 -5.34 15.58 0.91
C ILE A 78 -4.07 16.13 1.58
N ALA A 79 -4.06 16.26 2.91
CA ALA A 79 -2.87 16.71 3.62
C ALA A 79 -1.68 15.76 3.42
N GLU A 80 -1.90 14.45 3.52
CA GLU A 80 -0.87 13.44 3.27
C GLU A 80 -0.34 13.52 1.83
N LEU A 81 -1.20 13.77 0.84
CA LEU A 81 -0.81 13.92 -0.57
C LEU A 81 0.02 15.16 -0.82
N LEU A 82 -0.29 16.27 -0.16
CA LEU A 82 0.42 17.53 -0.36
C LEU A 82 1.74 17.58 0.43
N PHE A 83 1.78 16.99 1.61
CA PHE A 83 2.86 17.27 2.57
C PHE A 83 3.70 16.05 2.95
N LEU A 84 3.21 14.82 2.80
CA LEU A 84 3.98 13.64 3.17
C LEU A 84 4.72 13.03 1.97
N PRO A 85 6.03 12.73 2.11
CA PRO A 85 6.77 11.99 1.10
C PRO A 85 6.11 10.64 0.76
N THR A 86 5.93 10.39 -0.53
CA THR A 86 5.30 9.16 -1.04
C THR A 86 6.35 8.14 -1.45
N ALA A 87 6.11 6.87 -1.11
CA ALA A 87 6.75 5.73 -1.76
C ALA A 87 5.71 5.02 -2.62
N ILE A 88 6.03 4.74 -3.88
CA ILE A 88 5.18 3.91 -4.74
C ILE A 88 5.73 2.48 -4.70
N ARG A 89 4.86 1.50 -4.44
CA ARG A 89 5.20 0.07 -4.43
C ARG A 89 4.08 -0.68 -5.15
N GLN A 90 4.44 -1.44 -6.18
CA GLN A 90 3.50 -2.19 -7.02
C GLN A 90 2.29 -1.36 -7.51
N GLY A 91 2.50 -0.08 -7.80
CA GLY A 91 1.44 0.84 -8.23
C GLY A 91 0.61 1.48 -7.10
N HIS A 92 0.84 1.10 -5.83
CA HIS A 92 0.15 1.67 -4.67
C HIS A 92 1.01 2.72 -3.95
N ALA A 93 0.35 3.71 -3.33
CA ALA A 93 1.00 4.82 -2.66
C ALA A 93 1.04 4.62 -1.14
N PHE A 94 2.25 4.63 -0.57
CA PHE A 94 2.52 4.49 0.85
C PHE A 94 3.23 5.73 1.40
N LYS A 95 3.26 5.86 2.72
CA LYS A 95 4.09 6.87 3.39
C LYS A 95 5.56 6.43 3.34
N ARG A 96 6.46 7.37 3.01
CA ARG A 96 7.89 7.05 2.88
C ARG A 96 8.60 6.93 4.24
N ASN A 97 8.23 7.77 5.21
CA ASN A 97 8.97 8.00 6.45
C ASN A 97 8.07 7.80 7.70
N ASP A 98 7.00 7.02 7.60
CA ASP A 98 6.16 6.71 8.77
C ASP A 98 6.90 5.68 9.64
N PRO A 99 6.88 5.77 10.99
CA PRO A 99 7.27 4.65 11.83
C PRO A 99 6.65 3.35 11.30
N ALA A 100 7.54 2.44 10.92
CA ALA A 100 7.16 1.07 10.62
C ALA A 100 6.51 0.42 11.85
N LEU A 101 5.79 -0.68 11.64
CA LEU A 101 5.41 -1.58 12.72
C LEU A 101 6.60 -1.82 13.65
N SER A 102 6.34 -1.99 14.95
CA SER A 102 7.39 -2.43 15.87
C SER A 102 8.02 -3.72 15.33
N PRO A 103 9.33 -3.97 15.56
CA PRO A 103 9.97 -5.19 15.05
C PRO A 103 9.22 -6.47 15.45
N GLY A 104 8.67 -6.52 16.67
CA GLY A 104 7.84 -7.63 17.13
C GLY A 104 6.53 -7.78 16.35
N ALA A 105 5.82 -6.68 16.10
CA ALA A 105 4.60 -6.69 15.30
C ALA A 105 4.87 -7.07 13.84
N ALA A 106 5.98 -6.60 13.27
CA ALA A 106 6.39 -6.96 11.91
C ALA A 106 6.67 -8.47 11.77
N VAL A 107 7.35 -9.07 12.76
CA VAL A 107 7.58 -10.54 12.80
C VAL A 107 6.27 -11.29 13.01
N ALA A 108 5.43 -10.86 13.94
CA ALA A 108 4.13 -11.52 14.19
C ALA A 108 3.24 -11.50 12.94
N LEU A 109 3.19 -10.37 12.23
CA LEU A 109 2.46 -10.24 10.98
C LEU A 109 3.06 -11.12 9.88
N ALA A 110 4.39 -11.16 9.75
CA ALA A 110 5.07 -12.05 8.80
C ALA A 110 4.76 -13.54 9.06
N THR A 111 4.79 -13.96 10.32
CA THR A 111 4.43 -15.33 10.71
C THR A 111 2.99 -15.65 10.34
N LEU A 112 2.05 -14.75 10.64
CA LEU A 112 0.64 -14.93 10.25
C LEU A 112 0.50 -15.05 8.72
N LEU A 113 1.16 -14.18 7.96
CA LEU A 113 1.11 -14.19 6.49
C LEU A 113 1.83 -15.40 5.87
N SER A 114 2.74 -16.06 6.57
CA SER A 114 3.38 -17.28 6.08
C SER A 114 2.46 -18.51 6.13
N ASP A 115 1.36 -18.43 6.90
CA ASP A 115 0.40 -19.52 7.05
C ASP A 115 -0.58 -19.54 5.87
N PRO A 116 -0.66 -20.63 5.07
CA PRO A 116 -1.67 -20.75 4.02
C PRO A 116 -3.11 -20.63 4.53
N GLY A 117 -3.39 -20.96 5.80
CA GLY A 117 -4.70 -20.82 6.43
C GLY A 117 -5.15 -19.36 6.64
N THR A 118 -4.24 -18.40 6.44
CA THR A 118 -4.55 -16.96 6.48
C THR A 118 -5.36 -16.50 5.27
N TYR A 119 -5.38 -17.28 4.19
CA TYR A 119 -5.92 -16.86 2.90
C TYR A 119 -7.20 -17.61 2.53
N SER A 120 -8.08 -16.95 1.79
CA SER A 120 -9.20 -17.53 1.06
C SER A 120 -9.23 -17.05 -0.38
N GLU A 121 -9.99 -17.74 -1.23
CA GLU A 121 -10.22 -17.30 -2.60
C GLU A 121 -10.84 -15.90 -2.63
N TRP A 122 -10.49 -15.11 -3.64
CA TRP A 122 -11.05 -13.79 -3.83
C TRP A 122 -12.53 -13.89 -4.21
N LEU A 123 -13.38 -13.26 -3.41
CA LEU A 123 -14.84 -13.33 -3.56
C LEU A 123 -15.42 -12.24 -4.48
N GLY A 124 -14.57 -11.38 -5.04
CA GLY A 124 -14.96 -10.31 -5.94
C GLY A 124 -14.69 -8.92 -5.36
N GLU A 125 -15.21 -7.89 -6.02
CA GLU A 125 -14.98 -6.50 -5.61
C GLU A 125 -15.59 -6.19 -4.24
N SER A 126 -14.76 -5.66 -3.34
CA SER A 126 -15.17 -5.24 -2.01
C SER A 126 -15.59 -3.76 -1.95
N ALA A 127 -16.17 -3.35 -0.81
CA ALA A 127 -16.80 -2.04 -0.60
C ALA A 127 -15.87 -0.82 -0.77
N CYS A 128 -14.56 -1.00 -0.85
CA CYS A 128 -13.57 0.08 -0.99
C CYS A 128 -13.57 0.71 -2.41
N GLY A 129 -14.35 0.17 -3.36
CA GLY A 129 -14.40 0.67 -4.75
C GLY A 129 -13.09 0.46 -5.51
N GLY A 130 -12.36 -0.60 -5.15
CA GLY A 130 -11.01 -0.93 -5.59
C GLY A 130 -10.17 -1.46 -4.42
N PHE A 131 -8.86 -1.58 -4.62
CA PHE A 131 -7.93 -2.04 -3.57
C PHE A 131 -7.29 -0.86 -2.82
N HIS A 132 -7.61 -0.69 -1.54
CA HIS A 132 -7.01 0.33 -0.67
C HIS A 132 -5.86 -0.26 0.15
N ALA A 133 -4.62 0.15 -0.14
CA ALA A 133 -3.44 -0.41 0.50
C ALA A 133 -3.18 0.21 1.87
N ASP A 134 -3.42 -0.55 2.94
CA ASP A 134 -3.18 -0.16 4.34
C ASP A 134 -1.78 -0.56 4.83
N TRP A 135 -1.24 -1.67 4.34
CA TRP A 135 0.11 -2.12 4.69
C TRP A 135 0.87 -2.65 3.49
N TYR A 136 2.19 -2.43 3.48
CA TYR A 136 3.13 -3.04 2.56
C TYR A 136 4.26 -3.68 3.33
N LEU A 137 4.57 -4.94 3.00
CA LEU A 137 5.68 -5.71 3.54
C LEU A 137 6.52 -6.24 2.39
N ARG A 138 7.85 -6.22 2.51
CA ARG A 138 8.78 -6.78 1.53
C ARG A 138 9.92 -7.54 2.20
N TRP A 139 10.34 -8.64 1.59
CA TRP A 139 11.47 -9.47 2.00
C TRP A 139 12.62 -9.40 0.99
N ASP A 140 13.79 -9.91 1.38
CA ASP A 140 15.00 -9.89 0.55
C ASP A 140 14.95 -10.87 -0.62
N ASP A 141 14.20 -11.96 -0.49
CA ASP A 141 14.01 -12.98 -1.53
C ASP A 141 13.01 -12.55 -2.63
N GLY A 142 12.50 -11.33 -2.54
CA GLY A 142 11.61 -10.73 -3.53
C GLY A 142 10.12 -10.90 -3.22
N HIS A 143 9.74 -11.59 -2.14
CA HIS A 143 8.34 -11.59 -1.70
C HIS A 143 7.90 -10.18 -1.31
N ALA A 144 6.66 -9.85 -1.63
CA ALA A 144 6.00 -8.68 -1.07
C ALA A 144 4.51 -8.94 -0.85
N VAL A 145 3.96 -8.31 0.18
CA VAL A 145 2.55 -8.39 0.53
C VAL A 145 1.98 -6.99 0.65
N ILE A 146 0.80 -6.77 0.05
CA ILE A 146 -0.01 -5.59 0.31
C ILE A 146 -1.33 -6.02 0.95
N ILE A 147 -1.72 -5.35 2.04
CA ILE A 147 -2.92 -5.67 2.81
C ILE A 147 -3.88 -4.49 2.74
N CYS A 148 -5.16 -4.77 2.49
CA CYS A 148 -6.28 -3.88 2.73
C CYS A 148 -7.04 -4.37 3.98
N GLU A 149 -6.96 -3.64 5.08
CA GLU A 149 -7.65 -4.01 6.33
C GLU A 149 -9.16 -3.83 6.22
N GLY A 150 -9.61 -2.76 5.54
CA GLY A 150 -11.03 -2.45 5.39
C GLY A 150 -11.79 -3.49 4.58
N CYS A 151 -11.21 -3.91 3.45
CA CYS A 151 -11.80 -4.87 2.54
C CYS A 151 -11.30 -6.31 2.73
N GLN A 152 -10.33 -6.52 3.63
CA GLN A 152 -9.73 -7.82 3.93
C GLN A 152 -9.06 -8.48 2.72
N GLU A 153 -8.65 -7.68 1.75
CA GLU A 153 -8.00 -8.17 0.55
C GLU A 153 -6.47 -8.17 0.75
N ILE A 154 -5.82 -9.16 0.16
CA ILE A 154 -4.36 -9.26 0.11
C ILE A 154 -3.89 -9.38 -1.34
N LEU A 155 -2.81 -8.68 -1.65
CA LEU A 155 -2.01 -8.89 -2.85
C LEU A 155 -0.67 -9.51 -2.47
N LEU A 156 -0.41 -10.73 -2.96
CA LEU A 156 0.84 -11.46 -2.78
C LEU A 156 1.67 -11.34 -4.05
N TYR A 157 2.91 -10.88 -3.95
CA TYR A 157 3.84 -10.70 -5.07
C TYR A 157 5.04 -11.62 -4.93
N TYR A 158 5.37 -12.34 -5.99
CA TYR A 158 6.60 -13.12 -6.10
C TYR A 158 6.98 -13.32 -7.58
N GLN A 159 8.27 -13.18 -7.91
CA GLN A 159 8.81 -13.39 -9.28
C GLN A 159 8.00 -12.68 -10.40
N ASN A 160 7.68 -11.40 -10.22
CA ASN A 160 6.87 -10.58 -11.15
C ASN A 160 5.44 -11.08 -11.41
N ARG A 161 4.96 -12.04 -10.62
CA ARG A 161 3.57 -12.47 -10.59
C ARG A 161 2.92 -11.96 -9.32
N PHE A 162 1.60 -11.86 -9.34
CA PHE A 162 0.85 -11.57 -8.14
C PHE A 162 -0.51 -12.24 -8.10
N ILE A 163 -0.92 -12.56 -6.88
CA ILE A 163 -2.21 -13.17 -6.56
C ILE A 163 -2.99 -12.17 -5.74
N ARG A 164 -4.28 -12.01 -6.07
CA ARG A 164 -5.25 -11.31 -5.25
C ARG A 164 -6.12 -12.36 -4.57
N CYS A 165 -6.21 -12.27 -3.26
CA CYS A 165 -6.95 -13.20 -2.41
C CYS A 165 -7.55 -12.43 -1.23
N ASP A 166 -8.47 -13.08 -0.52
CA ASP A 166 -9.05 -12.51 0.70
C ASP A 166 -8.39 -13.10 1.94
N LEU A 167 -8.55 -12.45 3.08
CA LEU A 167 -8.26 -13.06 4.37
C LEU A 167 -9.29 -14.14 4.68
N SER A 168 -8.82 -15.24 5.24
CA SER A 168 -9.71 -16.29 5.72
C SER A 168 -10.65 -15.74 6.80
N ARG A 169 -11.85 -16.31 6.86
CA ARG A 169 -12.90 -15.88 7.80
C ARG A 169 -12.46 -15.92 9.26
N GLU A 170 -11.59 -16.86 9.62
CA GLU A 170 -11.03 -16.96 10.97
C GLU A 170 -10.11 -15.79 11.27
N THR A 171 -9.10 -15.57 10.42
CA THR A 171 -8.14 -14.47 10.56
C THR A 171 -8.83 -13.11 10.62
N TYR A 172 -9.88 -12.93 9.80
CA TYR A 172 -10.70 -11.72 9.82
C TYR A 172 -11.51 -11.58 11.11
N LYS A 173 -12.31 -12.59 11.48
CA LYS A 173 -13.20 -12.51 12.65
C LYS A 173 -12.45 -12.26 13.95
N GLU A 174 -11.28 -12.86 14.07
CA GLU A 174 -10.42 -12.72 15.24
C GLU A 174 -9.60 -11.43 15.21
N LYS A 175 -9.73 -10.62 14.15
CA LYS A 175 -9.02 -9.34 13.97
C LYS A 175 -7.52 -9.49 14.19
N LYS A 176 -6.93 -10.63 13.79
CA LYS A 176 -5.53 -10.96 14.09
C LYS A 176 -4.57 -9.89 13.59
N ILE A 177 -4.81 -9.36 12.38
CA ILE A 177 -3.98 -8.28 11.81
C ILE A 177 -4.12 -6.99 12.63
N GLU A 178 -5.35 -6.54 12.89
CA GLU A 178 -5.61 -5.33 13.68
C GLU A 178 -4.96 -5.42 15.07
N ALA A 179 -5.08 -6.58 15.72
CA ALA A 179 -4.46 -6.87 17.01
C ALA A 179 -2.92 -6.76 16.99
N ILE A 180 -2.30 -7.17 15.89
CA ILE A 180 -0.84 -7.09 15.70
C ILE A 180 -0.42 -5.64 15.42
N VAL A 181 -1.16 -4.91 14.58
CA VAL A 181 -0.76 -3.58 14.11
C VAL A 181 -1.14 -2.44 15.05
N ARG A 182 -2.13 -2.64 15.94
CA ARG A 182 -2.66 -1.66 16.90
C ARG A 182 -2.91 -2.34 18.26
N PRO A 183 -1.86 -2.76 18.99
CA PRO A 183 -2.04 -3.48 20.26
C PRO A 183 -2.75 -2.64 21.33
N GLU A 184 -2.64 -1.31 21.28
CA GLU A 184 -3.25 -0.39 22.26
C GLU A 184 -4.77 -0.24 22.15
N SER A 185 -5.41 -0.67 21.06
CA SER A 185 -6.86 -0.50 20.87
C SER A 185 -7.72 -1.57 21.56
N GLN A 186 -7.11 -2.45 22.36
CA GLN A 186 -7.79 -3.55 23.08
C GLN A 186 -8.04 -3.27 24.58
N GLY A 187 -7.77 -2.04 25.03
CA GLY A 187 -7.98 -1.59 26.41
C GLY A 187 -9.37 -1.02 26.69
#